data_AF-A0A971QZE7-F1
#
_entry.id   AF-A0A971QZE7-F1
#
_cell.length_a   1.000
_cell.length_b   1.000
_cell.length_c   1.000
_cell.angle_alpha   90.00
_cell.angle_beta   90.00
_cell.angle_gamma   90.00
#
_symmetry.space_group_name_H-M   'P 1'
#
loop_
_entity.id
_entity.type
_entity.pdbx_description
1 polymer ?
#
loop_
_entity_poly.entity_id
_entity_poly.type
_entity_poly.pdbx_seq_one_letter_code
_entity_poly.pdbx_strand_id
1 'polypeptide(L)'
;MIRLPSYLFFIGGFFSYASIFFASPAVSMTMSIIGMIISLYIWYVLARNRDIHLKIMKVRKLIAEENLRNLKIYPNARLWVILYSASFIVMNISGLFVIKAIIDNVDVTLEAPRMEELIEMLGTGYVLFSWVFFLSGIASILLYAKLIVLLYNDEMKIQSLEGKARNIPLLVTKPLSVILVLLFTLVTYGLFSWFMRYRLSSFQKLHNFFEKKLDSESMKLVSLQERGQDREVKSESEELAKDLLKKYSESLGRVNGPEDRKEVIALLFKDLGDLKTDQARSLLDQLLSKELLSENEFNRLIRLLV
;
A
#
# COMPACT_ATOMS: atom_id res chain seq x y z
N MET A 1 5.67 -1.65 -0.56
CA MET A 1 5.84 -1.86 0.90
C MET A 1 6.85 -2.98 1.15
N ILE A 2 7.66 -2.86 2.20
CA ILE A 2 8.61 -3.89 2.62
C ILE A 2 7.85 -4.94 3.44
N ARG A 3 8.04 -6.23 3.12
CA ARG A 3 7.46 -7.33 3.88
C ARG A 3 8.42 -7.75 4.99
N LEU A 4 7.97 -7.68 6.24
CA LEU A 4 8.70 -8.24 7.37
C LEU A 4 8.33 -9.71 7.55
N PRO A 5 9.26 -10.67 7.44
CA PRO A 5 8.99 -12.06 7.77
C PRO A 5 8.52 -12.23 9.23
N SER A 6 7.54 -13.11 9.46
CA SER A 6 6.99 -13.31 10.81
C SER A 6 8.02 -13.87 11.80
N TYR A 7 9.00 -14.66 11.32
CA TYR A 7 10.07 -15.19 12.16
C TYR A 7 10.95 -14.09 12.78
N LEU A 8 11.09 -12.91 12.15
CA LEU A 8 11.91 -11.83 12.71
C LEU A 8 11.41 -11.33 14.07
N PHE A 9 10.10 -11.39 14.30
CA PHE A 9 9.51 -10.98 15.58
C PHE A 9 9.82 -12.00 16.68
N PHE A 10 9.78 -13.30 16.35
CA PHE A 10 10.15 -14.37 17.27
C PHE A 10 11.65 -14.36 17.58
N ILE A 11 12.49 -14.27 16.54
CA ILE A 11 13.95 -14.22 16.70
C ILE A 11 14.37 -12.97 17.48
N GLY A 12 13.82 -11.80 17.14
CA GLY A 12 14.11 -10.57 17.85
C GLY A 12 13.66 -10.61 19.31
N GLY A 13 12.44 -11.08 19.58
CA GLY A 13 11.95 -11.29 20.94
C GLY A 13 12.83 -12.28 21.71
N PHE A 14 13.15 -13.43 21.12
CA PHE A 14 14.04 -14.42 21.71
C PHE A 14 15.37 -13.79 22.09
N PHE A 15 16.08 -13.12 21.18
CA PHE A 15 17.38 -12.52 21.49
C PHE A 15 17.32 -11.39 22.53
N SER A 16 16.20 -10.66 22.63
CA SER A 16 16.00 -9.66 23.68
C SER A 16 15.89 -10.24 25.09
N TYR A 17 15.39 -11.47 25.25
CA TYR A 17 15.18 -12.09 26.57
C TYR A 17 16.14 -13.25 26.87
N ALA A 18 16.65 -13.92 25.83
CA ALA A 18 17.59 -15.02 25.98
C ALA A 18 18.86 -14.57 26.70
N SER A 19 19.24 -13.29 26.58
CA SER A 19 20.35 -12.66 27.30
C SER A 19 20.31 -12.89 28.82
N ILE A 20 19.12 -13.01 29.42
CA ILE A 20 18.93 -13.22 30.87
C ILE A 20 19.38 -14.63 31.30
N PHE A 21 19.34 -15.61 30.39
CA PHE A 21 19.63 -17.02 30.69
C PHE A 21 21.10 -17.41 30.48
N PHE A 22 21.95 -16.51 29.98
CA PHE A 22 23.36 -16.78 29.76
C PHE A 22 24.24 -16.18 30.85
N ALA A 23 25.04 -17.02 31.51
CA ALA A 23 25.98 -16.59 32.55
C ALA A 23 27.18 -15.77 32.01
N SER A 24 27.52 -15.93 30.72
CA SER A 24 28.61 -15.16 30.10
C SER A 24 28.13 -13.74 29.77
N PRO A 25 28.77 -12.68 30.35
CA PRO A 25 28.39 -11.29 30.08
C PRO A 25 28.52 -10.90 28.60
N ALA A 26 29.57 -11.39 27.92
CA ALA A 26 29.80 -11.12 26.51
C ALA A 26 28.70 -11.71 25.60
N VAL A 27 28.27 -12.94 25.89
CA VAL A 27 27.18 -13.59 25.15
C VAL A 27 25.86 -12.89 25.44
N SER A 28 25.56 -12.60 26.71
CA SER A 28 24.35 -11.88 27.12
C SER A 28 24.23 -10.52 26.42
N MET A 29 25.31 -9.74 26.40
CA MET A 29 25.37 -8.43 25.75
C MET A 29 25.17 -8.54 24.23
N THR A 30 25.84 -9.50 23.59
CA THR A 30 25.72 -9.74 22.15
C THR A 30 24.28 -10.08 21.76
N MET A 31 23.62 -10.99 22.49
CA MET A 31 22.22 -11.34 22.26
C MET A 31 21.30 -10.12 22.43
N SER A 32 21.49 -9.34 23.48
CA SER A 32 20.72 -8.12 23.72
C SER A 32 20.86 -7.12 22.56
N ILE A 33 22.09 -6.89 22.08
CA ILE A 33 22.35 -6.01 20.93
C ILE A 33 21.66 -6.51 19.67
N ILE A 34 21.71 -7.81 19.37
CA ILE A 34 21.01 -8.40 18.22
C ILE A 34 19.50 -8.14 18.34
N GLY A 35 18.91 -8.40 19.52
CA GLY A 35 17.50 -8.13 19.78
C GLY A 35 17.14 -6.65 19.59
N MET A 36 17.98 -5.74 20.08
CA MET A 36 17.81 -4.29 19.91
C MET A 36 17.88 -3.86 18.44
N ILE A 37 18.85 -4.34 17.66
CA ILE A 37 18.98 -4.00 16.24
C ILE A 37 17.75 -4.46 15.46
N ILE A 38 17.30 -5.71 15.67
CA ILE A 38 16.08 -6.24 15.04
C ILE A 38 14.86 -5.40 15.44
N SER A 39 14.78 -5.06 16.73
CA SER A 39 13.72 -4.22 17.31
C SER A 39 13.60 -2.86 16.60
N LEU A 40 14.72 -2.15 16.45
CA LEU A 40 14.76 -0.83 15.80
C LEU A 40 14.51 -0.93 14.28
N TYR A 41 15.04 -1.96 13.64
CA TYR A 41 14.80 -2.23 12.22
C TYR A 41 13.30 -2.42 11.92
N ILE A 42 12.61 -3.21 12.74
CA ILE A 42 11.16 -3.43 12.58
C ILE A 42 10.39 -2.12 12.72
N TRP A 43 10.69 -1.29 13.73
CA TRP A 43 10.06 0.03 13.87
C TRP A 43 10.26 0.91 12.64
N TYR A 44 11.48 0.93 12.11
CA TYR A 44 11.81 1.70 10.92
C TYR A 44 11.01 1.23 9.70
N VAL A 45 10.93 -0.09 9.49
CA VAL A 45 10.16 -0.66 8.37
C VAL A 45 8.66 -0.35 8.50
N LEU A 46 8.09 -0.49 9.70
CA LEU A 46 6.68 -0.16 9.95
C LEU A 46 6.37 1.31 9.63
N ALA A 47 7.23 2.23 10.07
CA ALA A 47 7.10 3.65 9.77
C ALA A 47 7.27 3.97 8.28
N ARG A 48 8.26 3.36 7.62
CA ARG A 48 8.46 3.52 6.18
C ARG A 48 7.25 3.03 5.39
N ASN A 49 6.68 1.88 5.74
CA ASN A 49 5.50 1.34 5.07
C ASN A 49 4.30 2.28 5.21
N ARG A 50 4.07 2.80 6.42
CA ARG A 50 3.00 3.77 6.70
C ARG A 50 3.19 5.08 5.94
N ASP A 51 4.41 5.61 5.89
CA ASP A 51 4.71 6.84 5.13
C ASP A 51 4.49 6.64 3.62
N ILE A 52 4.88 5.47 3.08
CA ILE A 52 4.61 5.10 1.68
C ILE A 52 3.11 4.99 1.43
N HIS A 53 2.37 4.34 2.34
CA HIS A 53 0.91 4.21 2.25
C HIS A 53 0.25 5.59 2.15
N LEU A 54 0.56 6.49 3.09
CA LEU A 54 0.03 7.85 3.08
C LEU A 54 0.39 8.60 1.79
N LYS A 55 1.61 8.45 1.28
CA LYS A 55 2.03 9.05 0.01
C LYS A 55 1.20 8.53 -1.16
N ILE A 56 0.96 7.23 -1.25
CA ILE A 56 0.12 6.63 -2.30
C ILE A 56 -1.30 7.19 -2.24
N MET A 57 -1.88 7.27 -1.04
CA MET A 57 -3.24 7.80 -0.86
C MET A 57 -3.38 9.26 -1.27
N LYS A 58 -2.36 10.08 -1.00
CA LYS A 58 -2.31 11.47 -1.49
C LYS A 58 -2.20 11.54 -3.02
N VAL A 59 -1.29 10.76 -3.61
CA VAL A 59 -1.07 10.77 -5.07
C VAL A 59 -2.31 10.30 -5.83
N ARG A 60 -3.02 9.29 -5.31
CA ARG A 60 -4.28 8.77 -5.87
C ARG A 60 -5.48 9.70 -5.58
N LYS A 61 -5.28 10.85 -4.93
CA LYS A 61 -6.33 11.79 -4.50
C LYS A 61 -7.47 11.16 -3.69
N LEU A 62 -7.17 10.07 -2.97
CA LEU A 62 -8.13 9.36 -2.12
C LEU A 62 -8.33 10.07 -0.78
N ILE A 63 -7.38 10.93 -0.39
CA ILE A 63 -7.42 11.68 0.87
C ILE A 63 -7.07 13.14 0.60
N ALA A 64 -7.99 14.05 0.94
CA ALA A 64 -7.77 15.49 0.93
C ALA A 64 -6.86 15.92 2.11
N GLU A 65 -6.06 16.98 1.92
CA GLU A 65 -5.15 17.48 2.97
C GLU A 65 -5.90 18.01 4.20
N GLU A 66 -7.08 18.59 4.00
CA GLU A 66 -7.95 19.06 5.09
C GLU A 66 -8.35 17.92 6.03
N ASN A 67 -8.66 16.73 5.49
CA ASN A 67 -8.98 15.55 6.28
C ASN A 67 -7.80 15.11 7.15
N LEU A 68 -6.57 15.20 6.63
CA LEU A 68 -5.37 14.88 7.40
C LEU A 68 -5.15 15.86 8.55
N ARG A 69 -5.36 17.16 8.31
CA ARG A 69 -5.23 18.20 9.32
C ARG A 69 -6.30 18.07 10.40
N ASN A 70 -7.56 17.87 10.01
CA ASN A 70 -8.69 17.72 10.94
C ASN A 70 -8.52 16.50 11.85
N LEU A 71 -8.00 15.40 11.31
CA LEU A 71 -7.77 14.15 12.07
C LEU A 71 -6.41 14.11 12.78
N LYS A 72 -5.62 15.19 12.71
CA LYS A 72 -4.27 15.32 13.30
C LYS A 72 -3.33 14.19 12.87
N ILE A 73 -3.39 13.78 11.60
CA ILE A 73 -2.55 12.73 11.02
C ILE A 73 -1.22 13.34 10.62
N TYR A 74 -0.11 12.85 11.20
CA TYR A 74 1.21 13.40 10.91
C TYR A 74 1.82 12.82 9.62
N PRO A 75 2.60 13.56 8.84
CA PRO A 75 3.08 13.08 7.55
C PRO A 75 4.30 12.15 7.62
N ASN A 76 5.16 12.28 8.63
CA ASN A 76 6.46 11.61 8.68
C ASN A 76 6.64 10.82 9.97
N ALA A 77 6.36 9.52 9.93
CA ALA A 77 6.55 8.61 11.07
C ALA A 77 8.02 8.22 11.27
N ARG A 78 8.83 8.22 10.19
CA ARG A 78 10.25 7.82 10.28
C ARG A 78 11.09 8.74 11.17
N LEU A 79 10.81 10.04 11.17
CA LEU A 79 11.50 10.99 12.07
C LEU A 79 11.35 10.56 13.54
N TRP A 80 10.14 10.18 13.94
CA TRP A 80 9.86 9.75 15.30
C TRP A 80 10.53 8.42 15.66
N VAL A 81 10.66 7.51 14.69
CA VAL A 81 11.43 6.27 14.89
C VAL A 81 12.91 6.59 15.09
N ILE A 82 13.48 7.52 14.32
CA ILE A 82 14.89 7.91 14.48
C ILE A 82 15.13 8.50 15.87
N LEU A 83 14.26 9.41 16.32
CA LEU A 83 14.32 9.99 17.66
C LEU A 83 14.19 8.92 18.75
N TYR A 84 13.22 8.00 18.60
CA TYR A 84 13.03 6.88 19.51
C TYR A 84 14.28 6.00 19.58
N SER A 85 14.85 5.62 18.43
CA SER A 85 16.06 4.82 18.33
C SER A 85 17.24 5.49 19.04
N ALA A 86 17.46 6.79 18.81
CA ALA A 86 18.53 7.54 19.46
C ALA A 86 18.34 7.55 20.98
N SER A 87 17.14 7.90 21.46
CA SER A 87 16.82 7.91 22.89
C SER A 87 16.98 6.53 23.53
N PHE A 88 16.51 5.48 22.85
CA PHE A 88 16.58 4.11 23.32
C PHE A 88 18.02 3.59 23.37
N ILE A 89 18.85 3.90 22.37
CA ILE A 89 20.27 3.52 22.36
C ILE A 89 21.02 4.24 23.47
N VAL A 90 20.82 5.56 23.63
CA VAL A 90 21.44 6.34 24.70
C VAL A 90 21.06 5.78 26.08
N MET A 91 19.78 5.43 26.28
CA MET A 91 19.32 4.76 27.50
C MET A 91 20.06 3.44 27.73
N ASN A 92 20.13 2.55 26.75
CA ASN A 92 20.78 1.26 26.94
C ASN A 92 22.29 1.39 27.19
N ILE A 93 22.98 2.28 26.46
CA ILE A 93 24.42 2.51 26.64
C ILE A 93 24.72 3.12 28.02
N SER A 94 23.98 4.16 28.43
CA SER A 94 24.14 4.77 29.75
C SER A 94 23.83 3.77 30.87
N GLY A 95 22.79 2.94 30.72
CA GLY A 95 22.47 1.87 31.66
C GLY A 95 23.60 0.85 31.82
N LEU A 96 24.28 0.49 30.73
CA LEU A 96 25.46 -0.38 30.79
C LEU A 96 26.62 0.25 31.58
N PHE A 97 26.86 1.55 31.41
CA PHE A 97 27.87 2.27 32.20
C PHE A 97 27.50 2.38 33.68
N VAL A 98 26.21 2.56 34.00
CA VAL A 98 25.70 2.53 35.38
C VAL A 98 25.95 1.17 36.01
N ILE A 99 25.56 0.08 35.34
CA ILE A 99 25.77 -1.29 35.84
C ILE A 99 27.26 -1.58 36.04
N LYS A 100 28.10 -1.19 35.07
CA LYS A 100 29.56 -1.36 35.19
C LYS A 100 30.10 -0.62 36.41
N ALA A 101 29.71 0.64 36.62
CA ALA A 101 30.15 1.41 37.79
C ALA A 101 29.72 0.76 39.11
N ILE A 102 28.53 0.15 39.16
CA ILE A 102 28.06 -0.60 40.33
C ILE A 102 28.94 -1.85 40.56
N ILE A 103 29.15 -2.67 39.53
CA ILE A 103 29.94 -3.91 39.66
C ILE A 103 31.39 -3.63 40.05
N ASP A 104 31.99 -2.59 39.47
CA ASP A 104 33.40 -2.27 39.70
C ASP A 104 33.65 -1.66 41.09
N ASN A 105 32.62 -1.12 41.77
CA ASN A 105 32.79 -0.35 43.02
C ASN A 105 31.96 -0.86 44.21
N VAL A 106 30.97 -1.74 44.00
CA VAL A 106 30.11 -2.27 45.08
C VAL A 106 30.42 -3.75 45.28
N ASP A 107 31.10 -4.05 46.39
CA ASP A 107 31.28 -5.43 46.84
C ASP A 107 29.98 -5.91 47.51
N VAL A 108 29.29 -6.87 46.87
CA VAL A 108 27.92 -7.34 47.24
C VAL A 108 27.88 -8.04 48.61
N THR A 109 29.04 -8.17 49.27
CA THR A 109 29.23 -8.91 50.52
C THR A 109 29.34 -8.01 51.77
N LEU A 110 29.36 -6.68 51.62
CA LEU A 110 29.45 -5.73 52.74
C LEU A 110 28.08 -5.13 53.12
N GLU A 111 27.95 -4.72 54.39
CA GLU A 111 26.77 -4.02 54.91
C GLU A 111 26.39 -2.84 54.00
N ALA A 112 25.08 -2.64 53.80
CA ALA A 112 24.56 -1.63 52.88
C ALA A 112 25.16 -0.23 53.19
N PRO A 113 25.96 0.37 52.28
CA PRO A 113 26.58 1.66 52.52
C PRO A 113 25.53 2.76 52.69
N ARG A 114 25.86 3.81 53.46
CA ARG A 114 25.00 5.01 53.53
C ARG A 114 24.98 5.68 52.15
N MET A 115 23.85 6.29 51.77
CA MET A 115 23.65 6.87 50.42
C MET A 115 24.74 7.88 50.02
N GLU A 116 25.27 8.66 50.97
CA GLU A 116 26.34 9.62 50.71
C GLU A 116 27.68 8.95 50.37
N GLU A 117 28.06 7.91 51.11
CA GLU A 117 29.27 7.11 50.86
C GLU A 117 29.15 6.34 49.54
N LEU A 118 27.93 5.88 49.20
CA LEU A 118 27.66 5.19 47.94
C LEU A 118 27.87 6.10 46.72
N ILE A 119 27.44 7.37 46.80
CA ILE A 119 27.61 8.35 45.72
C ILE A 119 29.08 8.73 45.55
N GLU A 120 29.82 8.85 46.65
CA GLU A 120 31.24 9.17 46.64
C GLU A 120 32.07 7.99 46.08
N MET A 121 31.74 6.74 46.45
CA MET A 121 32.36 5.52 45.90
C MET A 121 32.03 5.31 44.41
N LEU A 122 30.80 5.58 43.98
CA LEU A 122 30.37 5.39 42.57
C LEU A 122 30.87 6.52 41.64
N GLY A 123 31.25 7.67 42.22
CA GLY A 123 31.85 8.79 41.51
C GLY A 123 30.89 9.62 40.65
N THR A 124 31.39 10.74 40.14
CA THR A 124 30.61 11.68 39.31
C THR A 124 30.15 11.08 37.98
N GLY A 125 30.89 10.11 37.45
CA GLY A 125 30.52 9.36 36.25
C GLY A 125 29.21 8.58 36.43
N TYR A 126 29.05 7.87 37.55
CA TYR A 126 27.81 7.15 37.86
C TYR A 126 26.60 8.09 37.91
N VAL A 127 26.74 9.24 38.59
CA VAL A 127 25.65 10.23 38.72
C VAL A 127 25.26 10.77 37.33
N LEU A 128 26.25 11.14 36.50
CA LEU A 128 26.00 11.61 35.14
C LEU A 128 25.29 10.55 34.30
N PHE A 129 25.80 9.32 34.25
CA PHE A 129 25.20 8.24 33.45
C PHE A 129 23.81 7.86 33.97
N SER A 130 23.57 7.93 35.27
CA SER A 130 22.25 7.68 35.88
C SER A 130 21.23 8.73 35.45
N TRP A 131 21.60 10.01 35.43
CA TRP A 131 20.73 11.07 34.92
C TRP A 131 20.46 10.92 33.43
N VAL A 132 21.48 10.61 32.63
CA VAL A 132 21.32 10.36 31.19
C VAL A 132 20.41 9.16 30.96
N PHE A 133 20.58 8.07 31.71
CA PHE A 133 19.73 6.89 31.67
C PHE A 133 18.27 7.24 31.99
N PHE A 134 18.04 7.98 33.07
CA PHE A 134 16.71 8.36 33.51
C PHE A 134 15.98 9.24 32.49
N LEU A 135 16.63 10.32 32.04
CA LEU A 135 16.04 11.26 31.09
C LEU A 135 15.79 10.61 29.72
N SER A 136 16.75 9.83 29.22
CA SER A 136 16.59 9.09 27.97
C SER A 136 15.55 7.96 28.08
N GLY A 137 15.35 7.39 29.27
CA GLY A 137 14.27 6.45 29.56
C GLY A 137 12.88 7.09 29.49
N ILE A 138 12.69 8.24 30.14
CA ILE A 138 11.44 9.01 30.04
C ILE A 138 11.18 9.39 28.58
N ALA A 139 12.19 9.93 27.88
CA ALA A 139 12.06 10.29 26.48
C ALA A 139 11.73 9.08 25.60
N SER A 140 12.34 7.91 25.85
CA SER A 140 12.07 6.68 25.10
C SER A 140 10.62 6.21 25.28
N ILE A 141 10.07 6.28 26.50
CA ILE A 141 8.67 5.93 26.79
C ILE A 141 7.71 6.88 26.06
N LEU A 142 7.96 8.19 26.12
CA LEU A 142 7.12 9.20 25.45
C LEU A 142 7.18 9.05 23.92
N LEU A 143 8.37 8.80 23.37
CA LEU A 143 8.56 8.56 21.94
C LEU A 143 7.90 7.25 21.51
N TYR A 144 7.97 6.19 22.33
CA TYR A 144 7.25 4.96 22.09
C TYR A 144 5.73 5.18 22.07
N ALA A 145 5.19 5.94 23.03
CA ALA A 145 3.79 6.35 23.03
C ALA A 145 3.39 7.05 21.72
N LYS A 146 4.25 7.96 21.26
CA LYS A 146 4.06 8.67 19.98
C LYS A 146 4.10 7.71 18.79
N LEU A 147 4.99 6.72 18.78
CA LEU A 147 5.03 5.69 17.73
C LEU A 147 3.74 4.88 17.66
N ILE A 148 3.14 4.51 18.80
CA ILE A 148 1.85 3.81 18.81
C ILE A 148 0.74 4.68 18.21
N VAL A 149 0.70 5.97 18.56
CA VAL A 149 -0.25 6.90 17.94
C VAL A 149 -0.07 6.96 16.43
N LEU A 150 1.17 7.11 15.95
CA LEU A 150 1.46 7.30 14.52
C LEU A 150 1.29 6.04 13.67
N LEU A 151 1.69 4.88 14.21
CA LEU A 151 1.74 3.63 13.46
C LEU A 151 0.46 2.83 13.58
N TYR A 152 -0.30 3.02 14.66
CA TYR A 152 -1.57 2.34 14.86
C TYR A 152 -2.76 3.28 14.65
N ASN A 153 -2.88 4.32 15.48
CA ASN A 153 -4.09 5.14 15.50
C ASN A 153 -4.21 5.99 14.24
N ASP A 154 -3.11 6.57 13.76
CA ASP A 154 -3.12 7.32 12.50
C ASP A 154 -3.27 6.41 11.28
N GLU A 155 -2.65 5.23 11.29
CA GLU A 155 -2.84 4.22 10.23
C GLU A 155 -4.30 3.77 10.13
N MET A 156 -4.96 3.52 11.25
CA MET A 156 -6.40 3.23 11.30
C MET A 156 -7.23 4.35 10.68
N LYS A 157 -6.92 5.62 10.99
CA LYS A 157 -7.63 6.76 10.39
C LYS A 157 -7.40 6.83 8.89
N ILE A 158 -6.18 6.59 8.41
CA ILE A 158 -5.85 6.55 6.98
C ILE A 158 -6.66 5.46 6.28
N GLN A 159 -6.69 4.25 6.84
CA GLN A 159 -7.47 3.13 6.32
C GLN A 159 -8.98 3.41 6.36
N SER A 160 -9.47 4.16 7.34
CA SER A 160 -10.88 4.58 7.38
C SER A 160 -11.25 5.57 6.28
N LEU A 161 -10.37 6.50 5.96
CA LEU A 161 -10.57 7.42 4.84
C LEU A 161 -10.53 6.66 3.51
N GLU A 162 -9.56 5.76 3.33
CA GLU A 162 -9.48 4.92 2.12
C GLU A 162 -10.70 3.99 2.01
N GLY A 163 -11.12 3.35 3.10
CA GLY A 163 -12.28 2.48 3.13
C GLY A 163 -13.56 3.17 2.66
N LYS A 164 -13.74 4.46 3.00
CA LYS A 164 -14.85 5.27 2.48
C LYS A 164 -14.73 5.57 0.98
N ALA A 165 -13.50 5.76 0.48
CA ALA A 165 -13.27 6.10 -0.92
C ALA A 165 -13.30 4.87 -1.85
N ARG A 166 -12.94 3.68 -1.35
CA ARG A 166 -12.69 2.48 -2.16
C ARG A 166 -13.45 1.22 -1.70
N ASN A 167 -14.32 1.33 -0.70
CA ASN A 167 -15.04 0.20 -0.08
C ASN A 167 -14.12 -0.93 0.43
N ILE A 168 -12.91 -0.57 0.90
CA ILE A 168 -12.00 -1.53 1.53
C ILE A 168 -12.47 -1.82 2.97
N PRO A 169 -12.56 -3.09 3.40
CA PRO A 169 -12.94 -3.40 4.76
C PRO A 169 -11.94 -2.83 5.76
N LEU A 170 -12.45 -2.20 6.81
CA LEU A 170 -11.67 -1.70 7.92
C LEU A 170 -11.06 -2.86 8.71
N LEU A 171 -9.73 -2.98 8.68
CA LEU A 171 -9.00 -4.00 9.47
C LEU A 171 -8.96 -3.67 10.96
N VAL A 172 -9.00 -2.38 11.28
CA VAL A 172 -8.96 -1.86 12.65
C VAL A 172 -10.14 -0.93 12.83
N THR A 173 -11.03 -1.27 13.75
CA THR A 173 -12.29 -0.56 13.98
C THR A 173 -12.22 0.43 15.14
N LYS A 174 -11.24 0.27 16.05
CA LYS A 174 -11.10 1.08 17.25
C LYS A 174 -9.65 1.50 17.49
N PRO A 175 -9.42 2.76 17.93
CA PRO A 175 -8.10 3.22 18.31
C PRO A 175 -7.62 2.47 19.55
N LEU A 176 -6.31 2.28 19.66
CA LEU A 176 -5.71 1.73 20.87
C LEU A 176 -5.54 2.83 21.92
N SER A 177 -5.85 2.49 23.16
CA SER A 177 -5.47 3.29 24.33
C SER A 177 -3.95 3.25 24.50
N VAL A 178 -3.31 4.39 24.29
CA VAL A 178 -1.85 4.53 24.40
C VAL A 178 -1.38 4.19 25.81
N ILE A 179 -2.10 4.67 26.83
CA ILE A 179 -1.79 4.43 28.25
C ILE A 179 -1.81 2.93 28.55
N LEU A 180 -2.82 2.22 28.06
CA LEU A 180 -2.94 0.77 28.25
C LEU A 180 -1.78 0.04 27.59
N VAL A 181 -1.40 0.43 26.37
CA VAL A 181 -0.27 -0.16 25.65
C VAL A 181 1.05 0.09 26.40
N LEU A 182 1.27 1.30 26.91
CA LEU A 182 2.44 1.61 27.75
C LEU A 182 2.48 0.76 29.01
N LEU A 183 1.37 0.67 29.74
CA LEU A 183 1.28 -0.10 30.98
C LEU A 183 1.54 -1.59 30.74
N PHE A 184 0.91 -2.21 29.74
CA PHE A 184 1.20 -3.62 29.40
C PHE A 184 2.65 -3.81 28.94
N THR A 185 3.21 -2.84 28.22
CA THR A 185 4.61 -2.91 27.79
C THR A 185 5.55 -2.90 28.99
N LEU A 186 5.29 -2.07 30.00
CA LEU A 186 6.07 -2.02 31.23
C LEU A 186 5.91 -3.30 32.06
N VAL A 187 4.67 -3.73 32.32
CA VAL A 187 4.38 -4.94 33.14
C VAL A 187 4.93 -6.22 32.51
N THR A 188 5.01 -6.28 31.18
CA THR A 188 5.55 -7.44 30.45
C THR A 188 7.02 -7.31 30.10
N TYR A 189 7.74 -6.36 30.70
CA TYR A 189 9.17 -6.10 30.42
C TYR A 189 9.49 -5.95 28.92
N GLY A 190 8.56 -5.36 28.16
CA GLY A 190 8.70 -5.15 26.71
C GLY A 190 8.14 -6.24 25.81
N LEU A 191 7.67 -7.38 26.34
CA LEU A 191 7.21 -8.51 25.51
C LEU A 191 5.97 -8.12 24.71
N PHE A 192 5.07 -7.36 25.34
CA PHE A 192 3.90 -6.80 24.66
C PHE A 192 4.26 -5.87 23.50
N SER A 193 5.40 -5.16 23.56
CA SER A 193 5.87 -4.33 22.45
C SER A 193 6.27 -5.16 21.22
N TRP A 194 6.81 -6.38 21.41
CA TRP A 194 7.03 -7.32 20.31
C TRP A 194 5.73 -7.77 19.67
N PHE A 195 4.74 -8.13 20.47
CA PHE A 195 3.39 -8.47 20.00
C PHE A 195 2.77 -7.32 19.20
N MET A 196 2.87 -6.08 19.71
CA MET A 196 2.33 -4.89 19.03
C MET A 196 2.95 -4.66 17.66
N ARG A 197 4.27 -4.82 17.53
CA ARG A 197 4.96 -4.73 16.23
C ARG A 197 4.52 -5.82 15.26
N TYR A 198 4.38 -7.05 15.74
CA TYR A 198 3.89 -8.17 14.93
C TYR A 198 2.46 -7.89 14.42
N ARG A 199 1.58 -7.43 15.30
CA ARG A 199 0.20 -7.07 14.97
C ARG A 199 0.15 -5.95 13.92
N LEU A 200 0.92 -4.88 14.10
CA LEU A 200 1.05 -3.79 13.13
C LEU A 200 1.52 -4.28 11.77
N SER A 201 2.56 -5.12 11.74
CA SER A 201 3.07 -5.69 10.49
C SER A 201 2.02 -6.54 9.78
N SER A 202 1.28 -7.35 10.54
CA SER A 202 0.23 -8.21 10.01
C SER A 202 -0.91 -7.39 9.40
N PHE A 203 -1.31 -6.30 10.05
CA PHE A 203 -2.29 -5.37 9.48
C PHE A 203 -1.81 -4.72 8.19
N GLN A 204 -0.57 -4.24 8.13
CA GLN A 204 -0.01 -3.67 6.90
C GLN A 204 0.04 -4.71 5.75
N LYS A 205 0.37 -5.96 6.04
CA LYS A 205 0.38 -7.05 5.04
C LYS A 205 -1.02 -7.33 4.51
N LEU A 206 -2.00 -7.44 5.40
CA LEU A 206 -3.38 -7.76 5.06
C LEU A 206 -4.01 -6.61 4.26
N HIS A 207 -3.74 -5.36 4.64
CA HIS A 207 -4.20 -4.18 3.90
C HIS A 207 -3.67 -4.18 2.46
N ASN A 208 -2.36 -4.36 2.31
CA ASN A 208 -1.72 -4.44 0.99
C ASN A 208 -2.20 -5.64 0.16
N PHE A 209 -2.66 -6.73 0.79
CA PHE A 209 -3.30 -7.82 0.07
C PHE A 209 -4.66 -7.40 -0.49
N PHE A 210 -5.50 -6.74 0.31
CA PHE A 210 -6.78 -6.19 -0.15
C PHE A 210 -6.60 -5.14 -1.25
N GLU A 211 -5.65 -4.21 -1.09
CA GLU A 211 -5.35 -3.19 -2.08
C GLU A 211 -4.98 -3.82 -3.44
N LYS A 212 -4.09 -4.81 -3.45
CA LYS A 212 -3.68 -5.51 -4.67
C LYS A 212 -4.82 -6.29 -5.32
N LYS A 213 -5.69 -6.91 -4.50
CA LYS A 213 -6.85 -7.64 -5.01
C LYS A 213 -7.82 -6.69 -5.72
N LEU A 214 -8.12 -5.54 -5.10
CA LEU A 214 -8.95 -4.50 -5.69
C LEU A 214 -8.34 -3.91 -6.97
N ASP A 215 -7.03 -3.60 -6.97
CA ASP A 215 -6.33 -3.11 -8.16
C ASP A 215 -6.38 -4.14 -9.30
N SER A 216 -6.34 -5.45 -8.99
CA SER A 216 -6.45 -6.49 -10.00
C SER A 216 -7.88 -6.68 -10.54
N GLU A 217 -8.90 -6.49 -9.70
CA GLU A 217 -10.31 -6.59 -10.10
C GLU A 217 -10.73 -5.40 -10.95
N SER A 218 -10.26 -4.19 -10.62
CA SER A 218 -10.52 -3.00 -11.44
C SER A 218 -9.87 -3.11 -12.83
N MET A 219 -8.64 -3.61 -12.93
CA MET A 219 -7.99 -3.86 -14.23
C MET A 219 -8.75 -4.90 -15.06
N LYS A 220 -9.28 -5.96 -14.43
CA LYS A 220 -10.11 -6.95 -15.13
C LYS A 220 -11.40 -6.34 -15.66
N LEU A 221 -12.09 -5.51 -14.87
CA LEU A 221 -13.32 -4.83 -15.29
C LEU A 221 -13.09 -3.92 -16.50
N VAL A 222 -12.02 -3.11 -16.48
CA VAL A 222 -11.65 -2.25 -17.64
C VAL A 222 -11.42 -3.10 -18.89
N SER A 223 -10.65 -4.19 -18.78
CA SER A 223 -10.39 -5.07 -19.93
C SER A 223 -11.64 -5.78 -20.48
N LEU A 224 -12.64 -6.04 -19.63
CA LEU A 224 -13.91 -6.63 -20.04
C LEU A 224 -14.82 -5.60 -20.72
N GLN A 225 -14.79 -4.36 -20.25
CA GLN A 225 -15.57 -3.25 -20.81
C GLN A 225 -15.05 -2.84 -22.20
N GLU A 226 -13.72 -2.77 -22.38
CA GLU A 226 -13.09 -2.55 -23.68
C GLU A 226 -13.48 -3.66 -24.68
N ARG A 227 -13.48 -4.93 -24.24
CA ARG A 227 -13.92 -6.06 -25.07
C ARG A 227 -15.43 -6.07 -25.36
N GLY A 228 -16.24 -5.49 -24.48
CA GLY A 228 -17.69 -5.35 -24.67
C GLY A 228 -18.03 -4.29 -25.71
N GLN A 229 -17.40 -3.12 -25.63
CA GLN A 229 -17.57 -2.03 -26.60
C GLN A 229 -17.10 -2.44 -28.00
N ASP A 230 -15.99 -3.17 -28.12
CA ASP A 230 -15.54 -3.70 -29.42
C ASP A 230 -16.50 -4.72 -30.04
N ARG A 231 -17.34 -5.38 -29.23
CA ARG A 231 -18.37 -6.33 -29.70
C ARG A 231 -19.67 -5.61 -30.10
N GLU A 232 -20.11 -4.62 -29.34
CA GLU A 232 -21.31 -3.83 -29.68
C GLU A 232 -21.10 -3.05 -30.99
N VAL A 233 -19.94 -2.41 -31.17
CA VAL A 233 -19.60 -1.69 -32.40
C VAL A 233 -19.53 -2.62 -33.63
N LYS A 234 -19.14 -3.89 -33.44
CA LYS A 234 -19.19 -4.88 -34.52
C LYS A 234 -20.62 -5.33 -34.84
N SER A 235 -21.46 -5.51 -33.83
CA SER A 235 -22.84 -5.94 -33.98
C SER A 235 -23.71 -4.90 -34.70
N GLU A 236 -23.61 -3.62 -34.31
CA GLU A 236 -24.36 -2.53 -34.97
C GLU A 236 -23.93 -2.37 -36.44
N SER A 237 -22.63 -2.45 -36.72
CA SER A 237 -22.07 -2.36 -38.07
C SER A 237 -22.50 -3.53 -38.98
N GLU A 238 -22.70 -4.73 -38.42
CA GLU A 238 -23.20 -5.91 -39.15
C GLU A 238 -24.71 -5.85 -39.44
N GLU A 239 -25.51 -5.29 -38.54
CA GLU A 239 -26.94 -5.06 -38.78
C GLU A 239 -27.15 -3.98 -39.86
N LEU A 240 -26.41 -2.87 -39.79
CA LEU A 240 -26.45 -1.80 -40.78
C LEU A 240 -26.10 -2.31 -42.19
N ALA A 241 -25.09 -3.16 -42.31
CA ALA A 241 -24.71 -3.77 -43.59
C ALA A 241 -25.82 -4.67 -44.17
N LYS A 242 -26.56 -5.41 -43.33
CA LYS A 242 -27.68 -6.25 -43.77
C LYS A 242 -28.87 -5.43 -44.24
N ASP A 243 -29.19 -4.36 -43.54
CA ASP A 243 -30.29 -3.45 -43.90
C ASP A 243 -30.01 -2.71 -45.21
N LEU A 244 -28.78 -2.22 -45.38
CA LEU A 244 -28.34 -1.60 -46.63
C LEU A 244 -28.38 -2.60 -47.80
N LEU A 245 -27.90 -3.83 -47.60
CA LEU A 245 -27.97 -4.86 -48.63
C LEU A 245 -29.41 -5.12 -49.08
N LYS A 246 -30.35 -5.20 -48.13
CA LYS A 246 -31.77 -5.41 -48.43
C LYS A 246 -32.35 -4.22 -49.20
N LYS A 247 -32.15 -3.01 -48.69
CA LYS A 247 -32.61 -1.75 -49.30
C LYS A 247 -32.16 -1.62 -50.75
N TYR A 248 -30.87 -1.84 -51.00
CA TYR A 248 -30.31 -1.66 -52.34
C TYR A 248 -30.56 -2.85 -53.27
N SER A 249 -30.73 -4.07 -52.73
CA SER A 249 -31.17 -5.20 -53.54
C SER A 249 -32.58 -4.96 -54.11
N GLU A 250 -33.50 -4.44 -53.29
CA GLU A 250 -34.87 -4.13 -53.71
C GLU A 250 -34.94 -2.94 -54.68
N SER A 251 -34.18 -1.87 -54.41
CA SER A 251 -34.14 -0.70 -55.28
C SER A 251 -33.52 -1.01 -56.64
N LEU A 252 -32.36 -1.67 -56.69
CA LEU A 252 -31.69 -2.01 -57.95
C LEU A 252 -32.49 -3.04 -58.77
N GLY A 253 -33.23 -3.94 -58.12
CA GLY A 253 -34.07 -4.93 -58.81
C GLY A 253 -35.36 -4.37 -59.43
N ARG A 254 -35.79 -3.17 -59.05
CA ARG A 254 -37.04 -2.54 -59.55
C ARG A 254 -36.82 -1.44 -60.59
N VAL A 255 -35.56 -1.05 -60.84
CA VAL A 255 -35.23 0.06 -61.73
C VAL A 255 -35.10 -0.42 -63.18
N ASN A 256 -35.91 0.15 -64.07
CA ASN A 256 -35.91 -0.15 -65.50
C ASN A 256 -35.27 0.95 -66.36
N GLY A 257 -34.91 2.10 -65.78
CA GLY A 257 -34.38 3.28 -66.48
C GLY A 257 -32.89 3.57 -66.18
N PRO A 258 -32.10 4.05 -67.16
CA PRO A 258 -30.66 4.28 -66.98
C PRO A 258 -30.32 5.50 -66.08
N GLU A 259 -31.19 6.50 -65.98
CA GLU A 259 -30.97 7.66 -65.11
C GLU A 259 -31.31 7.34 -63.65
N ASP A 260 -32.45 6.69 -63.41
CA ASP A 260 -32.85 6.22 -62.06
C ASP A 260 -31.80 5.25 -61.47
N ARG A 261 -31.17 4.42 -62.32
CA ARG A 261 -30.13 3.48 -61.89
C ARG A 261 -28.88 4.21 -61.38
N LYS A 262 -28.47 5.29 -62.05
CA LYS A 262 -27.31 6.11 -61.61
C LYS A 262 -27.58 6.77 -60.27
N GLU A 263 -28.80 7.22 -60.03
CA GLU A 263 -29.20 7.83 -58.76
C GLU A 263 -29.14 6.81 -57.60
N VAL A 264 -29.68 5.61 -57.82
CA VAL A 264 -29.60 4.52 -56.81
C VAL A 264 -28.16 4.12 -56.52
N ILE A 265 -27.29 4.09 -57.54
CA ILE A 265 -25.85 3.80 -57.37
C ILE A 265 -25.13 4.92 -56.61
N ALA A 266 -25.46 6.19 -56.86
CA ALA A 266 -24.89 7.31 -56.12
C ALA A 266 -25.31 7.31 -54.64
N LEU A 267 -26.57 6.96 -54.36
CA LEU A 267 -27.06 6.78 -53.00
C LEU A 267 -26.41 5.57 -52.32
N LEU A 268 -26.24 4.45 -53.03
CA LEU A 268 -25.50 3.29 -52.52
C LEU A 268 -24.08 3.68 -52.14
N PHE A 269 -23.37 4.43 -53.00
CA PHE A 269 -22.02 4.88 -52.69
C PHE A 269 -21.95 5.74 -51.42
N LYS A 270 -22.92 6.67 -51.26
CA LYS A 270 -23.01 7.51 -50.07
C LYS A 270 -23.21 6.66 -48.81
N ASP A 271 -24.16 5.73 -48.84
CA ASP A 271 -24.50 4.89 -47.68
C ASP A 271 -23.42 3.83 -47.39
N LEU A 272 -22.59 3.45 -48.37
CA LEU A 272 -21.40 2.60 -48.16
C LEU A 272 -20.29 3.32 -47.38
N GLY A 273 -20.26 4.66 -47.41
CA GLY A 273 -19.31 5.46 -46.64
C GLY A 273 -19.48 5.35 -45.13
N ASP A 274 -20.66 4.90 -44.68
CA ASP A 274 -20.97 4.68 -43.27
C ASP A 274 -20.54 3.28 -42.77
N LEU A 275 -20.01 2.42 -43.64
CA LEU A 275 -19.53 1.07 -43.32
C LEU A 275 -17.99 1.00 -43.28
N LYS A 276 -17.46 0.01 -42.56
CA LYS A 276 -16.03 -0.35 -42.66
C LYS A 276 -15.73 -0.93 -44.05
N THR A 277 -14.53 -0.65 -44.58
CA THR A 277 -14.11 -1.02 -45.95
C THR A 277 -14.34 -2.50 -46.29
N ASP A 278 -14.04 -3.42 -45.37
CA ASP A 278 -14.23 -4.86 -45.58
C ASP A 278 -15.72 -5.25 -45.71
N GLN A 279 -16.59 -4.58 -44.94
CA GLN A 279 -18.04 -4.81 -44.98
C GLN A 279 -18.68 -4.17 -46.22
N ALA A 280 -18.27 -2.95 -46.57
CA ALA A 280 -18.68 -2.29 -47.80
C ALA A 280 -18.33 -3.13 -49.04
N ARG A 281 -17.12 -3.70 -49.07
CA ARG A 281 -16.68 -4.61 -50.13
C ARG A 281 -17.52 -5.88 -50.19
N SER A 282 -17.77 -6.52 -49.04
CA SER A 282 -18.62 -7.72 -48.99
C SER A 282 -20.05 -7.46 -49.45
N LEU A 283 -20.62 -6.29 -49.14
CA LEU A 283 -21.95 -5.89 -49.62
C LEU A 283 -21.96 -5.73 -51.15
N LEU A 284 -20.96 -5.06 -51.71
CA LEU A 284 -20.80 -4.90 -53.15
C LEU A 284 -20.62 -6.25 -53.87
N ASP A 285 -19.83 -7.16 -53.30
CA ASP A 285 -19.64 -8.52 -53.83
C ASP A 285 -20.98 -9.27 -53.88
N GLN A 286 -21.81 -9.13 -52.84
CA GLN A 286 -23.13 -9.75 -52.80
C GLN A 286 -24.10 -9.16 -53.84
N LEU A 287 -24.09 -7.84 -54.05
CA LEU A 287 -24.90 -7.20 -55.08
C LEU A 287 -24.45 -7.59 -56.51
N LEU A 288 -23.13 -7.73 -56.73
CA LEU A 288 -22.58 -8.24 -57.98
C LEU A 288 -22.98 -9.70 -58.22
N SER A 289 -22.86 -10.56 -57.20
CA SER A 289 -23.22 -11.98 -57.30
C SER A 289 -24.70 -12.23 -57.61
N LYS A 290 -25.57 -11.27 -57.25
CA LYS A 290 -27.00 -11.28 -57.58
C LYS A 290 -27.31 -10.64 -58.94
N GLU A 291 -26.29 -10.28 -59.72
CA GLU A 291 -26.40 -9.59 -61.01
C GLU A 291 -27.11 -8.23 -60.92
N LEU A 292 -27.17 -7.63 -59.73
CA LEU A 292 -27.80 -6.32 -59.49
C LEU A 292 -26.86 -5.16 -59.82
N LEU A 293 -25.55 -5.42 -59.81
CA LEU A 293 -24.50 -4.52 -60.29
C LEU A 293 -23.81 -5.14 -61.50
N SER A 294 -23.43 -4.31 -62.47
CA SER A 294 -22.49 -4.71 -63.51
C SER A 294 -21.05 -4.68 -62.99
N GLU A 295 -20.15 -5.43 -63.62
CA GLU A 295 -18.71 -5.41 -63.27
C GLU A 295 -18.12 -3.99 -63.33
N ASN A 296 -18.56 -3.17 -64.29
CA ASN A 296 -18.10 -1.78 -64.41
C ASN A 296 -18.57 -0.91 -63.24
N GLU A 297 -19.81 -1.07 -62.77
CA GLU A 297 -20.34 -0.34 -61.62
C GLU A 297 -19.65 -0.79 -60.33
N PHE A 298 -19.48 -2.10 -60.16
CA PHE A 298 -18.76 -2.69 -59.03
C PHE A 298 -17.31 -2.19 -58.94
N ASN A 299 -16.55 -2.27 -60.04
CA ASN A 299 -15.16 -1.82 -60.08
C ASN A 299 -15.03 -0.31 -59.80
N ARG A 300 -16.00 0.49 -60.25
CA ARG A 300 -16.04 1.93 -59.98
C ARG A 300 -16.31 2.22 -58.51
N LEU A 301 -17.26 1.51 -57.89
CA LEU A 301 -17.59 1.67 -56.48
C LEU A 301 -16.43 1.21 -55.56
N ILE A 302 -15.80 0.07 -55.86
CA ILE A 302 -14.62 -0.39 -55.12
C ILE A 302 -13.47 0.61 -55.20
N ARG A 303 -13.21 1.16 -56.39
CA ARG A 303 -12.12 2.14 -56.58
C ARG A 303 -12.34 3.43 -55.79
N LEU A 304 -13.60 3.78 -55.50
CA LEU A 304 -13.96 4.97 -54.73
C LEU A 304 -14.02 4.71 -53.20
N LEU A 305 -13.94 3.46 -52.77
CA LEU A 305 -13.92 3.06 -51.35
C LEU A 305 -12.49 2.92 -50.77
N VAL A 306 -11.46 2.93 -51.63
CA VAL A 306 -10.02 2.91 -51.29
C VAL A 306 -9.49 4.33 -51.25
#